data_AF-A0A180FWI9-F1
#
_entry.id   AF-A0A180FWI9-F1
#
_cell.length_a   1.000
_cell.length_b   1.000
_cell.length_c   1.000
_cell.angle_alpha   90.00
_cell.angle_beta   90.00
_cell.angle_gamma   90.00
#
_symmetry.space_group_name_H-M   'P 1'
#
loop_
_entity.id
_entity.type
_entity.pdbx_description
1 polymer ?
#
loop_
_entity_poly.entity_id
_entity_poly.type
_entity_poly.pdbx_seq_one_letter_code
_entity_poly.pdbx_strand_id
1 'polypeptide(L)'
;MGGRYEASLNDAIIELLQDPNTGGNRAEIIQISDKSKQVYNGIYWRAQQDNPEYVFRIAEQYLIRAEARAHLNDLSGSLEDLNRVRARADVLSLAANTYNTPEKALQAIENERRVEFAVENHRFFDLRRTNRLSAVLGETEGYLFPIPINELNKDNALEPNPSN
;
A
#
# COMPACT_ATOMS: atom_id res chain seq x y z
N MET A 1 31.52 -7.83 -10.15
CA MET A 1 30.54 -6.72 -10.16
C MET A 1 29.58 -6.96 -9.00
N GLY A 2 29.81 -6.32 -7.86
CA GLY A 2 28.96 -6.44 -6.67
C GLY A 2 28.22 -5.13 -6.46
N GLY A 3 27.02 -5.01 -7.01
CA GLY A 3 26.09 -3.96 -6.64
C GLY A 3 25.17 -4.49 -5.54
N ARG A 4 25.10 -3.81 -4.41
CA ARG A 4 23.95 -3.96 -3.52
C ARG A 4 22.76 -3.35 -4.25
N TYR A 5 21.83 -4.17 -4.69
CA TYR A 5 20.52 -3.70 -5.14
C TYR A 5 19.70 -3.38 -3.88
N GLU A 6 19.85 -2.17 -3.38
CA GLU A 6 18.90 -1.63 -2.40
C GLU A 6 17.65 -1.23 -3.20
N ALA A 7 16.51 -1.85 -2.94
CA ALA A 7 15.25 -1.45 -3.54
C ALA A 7 14.93 -0.02 -3.05
N SER A 8 15.18 0.97 -3.88
CA SER A 8 14.89 2.37 -3.58
C SER A 8 13.41 2.64 -3.79
N LEU A 9 12.82 3.42 -2.88
CA LEU A 9 11.48 3.95 -3.08
C LEU A 9 11.42 4.78 -4.35
N ASN A 10 10.29 4.71 -5.05
CA ASN A 10 10.01 5.58 -6.20
C ASN A 10 9.77 7.01 -5.71
N ASP A 11 10.24 8.01 -6.46
CA ASP A 11 10.05 9.44 -6.16
C ASP A 11 8.58 9.80 -5.87
N ALA A 12 7.63 9.21 -6.59
CA ALA A 12 6.20 9.47 -6.40
C ALA A 12 5.67 9.04 -5.03
N ILE A 13 6.20 7.98 -4.40
CA ILE A 13 5.79 7.64 -3.02
C ILE A 13 6.53 8.49 -2.00
N ILE A 14 7.77 8.90 -2.30
CA ILE A 14 8.54 9.82 -1.46
C ILE A 14 7.82 11.16 -1.36
N GLU A 15 7.40 11.73 -2.49
CA GLU A 15 6.65 12.99 -2.54
C GLU A 15 5.34 12.92 -1.76
N LEU A 16 4.57 11.83 -1.89
CA LEU A 16 3.32 11.65 -1.16
C LEU A 16 3.52 11.55 0.36
N LEU A 17 4.58 10.86 0.80
CA LEU A 17 4.89 10.71 2.21
C LEU A 17 5.43 12.02 2.81
N GLN A 18 6.12 12.84 2.01
CA GLN A 18 6.65 14.14 2.44
C GLN A 18 5.61 15.26 2.43
N ASP A 19 4.53 15.15 1.67
CA ASP A 19 3.42 16.12 1.71
C ASP A 19 2.68 16.03 3.07
N PRO A 20 2.69 17.09 3.90
CA PRO A 20 2.03 17.07 5.20
C PRO A 20 0.50 16.87 5.11
N ASN A 21 -0.12 17.19 3.97
CA ASN A 21 -1.56 17.00 3.77
C ASN A 21 -1.94 15.57 3.38
N THR A 22 -0.94 14.73 3.08
CA THR A 22 -1.12 13.38 2.56
C THR A 22 -0.42 12.34 3.43
N GLY A 23 0.90 12.51 3.64
CA GLY A 23 1.71 11.62 4.48
C GLY A 23 1.62 11.94 5.96
N GLY A 24 1.54 13.22 6.32
CA GLY A 24 1.53 13.67 7.73
C GLY A 24 2.79 13.21 8.47
N ASN A 25 2.63 12.62 9.65
CA ASN A 25 3.75 12.10 10.43
C ASN A 25 4.40 10.83 9.83
N ARG A 26 3.81 10.23 8.79
CA ARG A 26 4.39 9.06 8.08
C ARG A 26 5.62 9.40 7.27
N ALA A 27 5.95 10.69 7.08
CA ALA A 27 7.23 11.10 6.48
C ALA A 27 8.44 10.48 7.21
N GLU A 28 8.31 10.18 8.51
CA GLU A 28 9.34 9.55 9.34
C GLU A 28 9.72 8.12 8.87
N ILE A 29 8.89 7.47 8.05
CA ILE A 29 9.18 6.20 7.39
C ILE A 29 10.40 6.32 6.45
N ILE A 30 10.62 7.51 5.90
CA ILE A 30 11.70 7.81 4.97
C ILE A 30 12.86 8.40 5.77
N GLN A 31 13.98 7.69 5.82
CA GLN A 31 15.22 8.22 6.34
C GLN A 31 16.13 8.64 5.19
N ILE A 32 16.66 9.86 5.20
CA ILE A 32 17.60 10.35 4.20
C ILE A 32 18.99 10.36 4.82
N SER A 33 19.95 9.66 4.21
CA SER A 33 21.35 9.75 4.62
C SER A 33 21.92 11.13 4.24
N ASP A 34 22.36 11.90 5.23
CA ASP A 34 23.00 13.20 5.03
C ASP A 34 24.26 13.12 4.15
N LYS A 35 24.92 11.96 4.11
CA LYS A 35 26.20 11.77 3.40
C LYS A 35 26.03 11.33 1.94
N SER A 36 24.95 10.62 1.61
CA SER A 36 24.73 10.01 0.28
C SER A 36 23.40 10.40 -0.37
N LYS A 37 22.54 11.16 0.32
CA LYS A 37 21.14 11.44 -0.07
C LYS A 37 20.32 10.18 -0.38
N GLN A 38 20.77 9.03 0.10
CA GLN A 38 20.07 7.76 -0.10
C GLN A 38 18.86 7.71 0.84
N VAL A 39 17.73 7.31 0.28
CA VAL A 39 16.48 7.10 0.99
C VAL A 39 16.44 5.66 1.47
N TYR A 40 16.31 5.48 2.78
CA TYR A 40 16.17 4.19 3.42
C TYR A 40 14.80 4.03 4.04
N ASN A 41 14.32 2.79 4.05
CA ASN A 41 13.16 2.37 4.81
C ASN A 41 13.53 2.38 6.31
N GLY A 42 12.97 3.33 7.06
CA GLY A 42 13.16 3.47 8.50
C GLY A 42 12.14 2.72 9.36
N ILE A 43 11.27 1.92 8.75
CA ILE A 43 10.19 1.27 9.48
C ILE A 43 10.74 0.26 10.50
N TYR A 44 10.20 0.33 11.73
CA TYR A 44 10.45 -0.56 12.86
C TYR A 44 11.88 -0.63 13.39
N TRP A 45 12.75 0.33 13.04
CA TRP A 45 14.08 0.40 13.62
C TRP A 45 14.02 0.53 15.14
N ARG A 46 14.55 -0.47 15.85
CA ARG A 46 14.72 -0.47 17.30
C ARG A 46 16.21 -0.45 17.63
N ALA A 47 16.55 0.11 18.79
CA ALA A 47 17.94 0.22 19.28
C ALA A 47 18.70 -1.12 19.37
N GLN A 48 18.01 -2.26 19.27
CA GLN A 48 18.56 -3.61 19.38
C GLN A 48 18.79 -4.32 18.03
N GLN A 49 18.74 -3.62 16.89
CA GLN A 49 18.89 -4.20 15.53
C GLN A 49 17.77 -5.16 15.09
N ASP A 50 16.68 -5.23 15.84
CA ASP A 50 15.46 -5.93 15.42
C ASP A 50 14.63 -5.04 14.48
N ASN A 51 14.25 -5.58 13.33
CA ASN A 51 13.29 -4.97 12.40
C ASN A 51 12.03 -5.85 12.35
N PRO A 52 11.13 -5.78 13.36
CA PRO A 52 9.94 -6.61 13.39
C PRO A 52 8.97 -6.20 12.29
N GLU A 53 8.70 -7.05 11.31
CA GLU A 53 7.70 -6.80 10.28
C GLU A 53 6.29 -7.09 10.82
N TYR A 54 5.38 -6.11 10.73
CA TYR A 54 3.99 -6.34 11.11
C TYR A 54 3.25 -7.03 9.97
N VAL A 55 2.75 -8.25 10.24
CA VAL A 55 1.86 -8.96 9.30
C VAL A 55 0.45 -8.38 9.35
N PHE A 56 0.01 -7.92 10.53
CA PHE A 56 -1.30 -7.29 10.73
C PHE A 56 -1.17 -6.12 11.69
N ARG A 57 -1.93 -5.05 11.43
CA ARG A 57 -2.02 -3.91 12.35
C ARG A 57 -3.37 -3.22 12.27
N ILE A 58 -3.74 -2.51 13.34
CA ILE A 58 -5.09 -1.99 13.53
C ILE A 58 -5.59 -1.06 12.42
N ALA A 59 -4.70 -0.28 11.79
CA ALA A 59 -5.09 0.59 10.67
C ALA A 59 -5.65 -0.21 9.49
N GLU A 60 -5.18 -1.44 9.30
CA GLU A 60 -5.68 -2.33 8.25
C GLU A 60 -7.14 -2.70 8.49
N GLN A 61 -7.51 -2.99 9.75
CA GLN A 61 -8.89 -3.30 10.11
C GLN A 61 -9.82 -2.11 9.90
N TYR A 62 -9.36 -0.89 10.20
CA TYR A 62 -10.12 0.33 9.86
C TYR A 62 -10.31 0.47 8.35
N LEU A 63 -9.25 0.29 7.55
CA LEU A 63 -9.32 0.49 6.10
C LEU A 63 -10.09 -0.62 5.38
N ILE A 64 -10.01 -1.88 5.84
CA ILE A 64 -10.84 -2.98 5.36
C ILE A 64 -12.32 -2.70 5.66
N ARG A 65 -12.63 -2.26 6.90
CA ARG A 65 -14.00 -1.91 7.28
C ARG A 65 -14.53 -0.70 6.51
N ALA A 66 -13.70 0.32 6.29
CA ALA A 66 -14.03 1.48 5.48
C ALA A 66 -14.39 1.06 4.05
N GLU A 67 -13.60 0.19 3.44
CA GLU A 67 -13.83 -0.33 2.09
C GLU A 67 -15.13 -1.15 2.00
N ALA A 68 -15.35 -2.06 2.95
CA ALA A 68 -16.58 -2.84 3.03
C ALA A 68 -17.82 -1.93 3.17
N ARG A 69 -17.75 -0.90 4.01
CA ARG A 69 -18.83 0.09 4.17
C ARG A 69 -19.08 0.90 2.90
N ALA A 70 -18.03 1.32 2.19
CA ALA A 70 -18.17 2.00 0.91
C ALA A 70 -18.90 1.13 -0.13
N HIS A 71 -18.56 -0.16 -0.22
CA HIS A 71 -19.27 -1.12 -1.08
C HIS A 71 -20.74 -1.33 -0.69
N LEU A 72 -21.06 -1.20 0.59
CA LEU A 72 -22.44 -1.27 1.11
C LEU A 72 -23.19 0.08 1.05
N ASN A 73 -22.59 1.11 0.42
CA ASN A 73 -23.11 2.48 0.37
C ASN A 73 -23.24 3.18 1.76
N ASP A 74 -22.61 2.66 2.81
CA ASP A 74 -22.47 3.35 4.10
C ASP A 74 -21.29 4.33 4.05
N LEU A 75 -21.46 5.44 3.33
CA LEU A 75 -20.39 6.43 3.14
C LEU A 75 -20.04 7.17 4.43
N SER A 76 -21.00 7.33 5.34
CA SER A 76 -20.77 8.00 6.63
C SER A 76 -19.88 7.16 7.52
N GLY A 77 -20.19 5.88 7.70
CA GLY A 77 -19.35 4.98 8.49
C GLY A 77 -17.99 4.72 7.84
N SER A 78 -17.95 4.66 6.51
CA SER A 78 -16.71 4.51 5.74
C SER A 78 -15.77 5.71 5.94
N LEU A 79 -16.31 6.93 5.87
CA LEU A 79 -15.57 8.16 6.11
C LEU A 79 -15.06 8.27 7.55
N GLU A 80 -15.86 7.85 8.54
CA GLU A 80 -15.41 7.83 9.93
C GLU A 80 -14.16 6.95 10.08
N ASP A 81 -14.20 5.73 9.54
CA ASP A 81 -13.09 4.78 9.62
C ASP A 81 -11.82 5.31 8.94
N LEU A 82 -11.96 5.88 7.75
CA LEU A 82 -10.84 6.51 7.04
C LEU A 82 -10.23 7.64 7.86
N ASN A 83 -11.07 8.52 8.43
CA ASN A 83 -10.60 9.67 9.20
C ASN A 83 -9.94 9.26 10.52
N ARG A 84 -10.26 8.08 11.11
CA ARG A 84 -9.50 7.55 12.26
C ARG A 84 -8.03 7.30 11.90
N VAL A 85 -7.78 6.76 10.71
CA VAL A 85 -6.41 6.49 10.23
C VAL A 85 -5.68 7.79 9.92
N ARG A 86 -6.34 8.72 9.20
CA ARG A 86 -5.80 10.04 8.86
C ARG A 86 -5.45 10.86 10.10
N ALA A 87 -6.35 10.93 11.08
CA ALA A 87 -6.14 11.69 12.30
C ALA A 87 -4.96 11.16 13.12
N ARG A 88 -4.77 9.84 13.21
CA ARG A 88 -3.59 9.25 13.89
C ARG A 88 -2.29 9.63 13.18
N ALA A 89 -2.33 9.80 11.87
CA ALA A 89 -1.18 10.19 11.08
C ALA A 89 -0.96 11.72 11.00
N ASP A 90 -1.67 12.51 11.80
CA ASP A 90 -1.64 13.98 11.77
C ASP A 90 -2.03 14.58 10.40
N VAL A 91 -2.92 13.89 9.68
CA VAL A 91 -3.47 14.32 8.40
C VAL A 91 -4.89 14.84 8.58
N LEU A 92 -5.22 15.95 7.92
CA LEU A 92 -6.56 16.54 7.96
C LEU A 92 -7.63 15.53 7.52
N SER A 93 -8.72 15.47 8.29
CA SER A 93 -9.88 14.66 7.95
C SER A 93 -10.49 15.08 6.61
N LEU A 94 -10.92 14.11 5.80
CA LEU A 94 -11.68 14.39 4.60
C LEU A 94 -13.11 14.83 4.96
N ALA A 95 -13.63 15.78 4.19
CA ALA A 95 -14.98 16.28 4.34
C ALA A 95 -15.97 15.40 3.56
N ALA A 96 -17.20 15.28 4.08
CA ALA A 96 -18.22 14.43 3.46
C ALA A 96 -18.55 14.82 2.00
N ASN A 97 -18.40 16.10 1.63
CA ASN A 97 -18.64 16.57 0.26
C ASN A 97 -17.60 16.07 -0.75
N THR A 98 -16.38 15.74 -0.33
CA THR A 98 -15.35 15.13 -1.19
C THR A 98 -15.42 13.59 -1.17
N TYR A 99 -16.23 13.02 -0.28
CA TYR A 99 -16.40 11.58 -0.04
C TYR A 99 -17.87 11.14 -0.26
N ASN A 100 -18.54 11.71 -1.27
CA ASN A 100 -20.00 11.63 -1.40
C ASN A 100 -20.52 10.57 -2.40
N THR A 101 -19.65 9.77 -3.01
CA THR A 101 -20.04 8.61 -3.84
C THR A 101 -19.17 7.40 -3.49
N PRO A 102 -19.65 6.17 -3.72
CA PRO A 102 -18.85 4.95 -3.51
C PRO A 102 -17.52 4.98 -4.27
N GLU A 103 -17.49 5.51 -5.49
CA GLU A 103 -16.27 5.56 -6.32
C GLU A 103 -15.23 6.50 -5.71
N LYS A 104 -15.66 7.70 -5.27
CA LYS A 104 -14.77 8.64 -4.56
C LYS A 104 -14.29 8.05 -3.24
N ALA A 105 -15.17 7.33 -2.54
CA ALA A 105 -14.87 6.68 -1.28
C ALA A 105 -13.78 5.62 -1.44
N LEU A 106 -13.97 4.70 -2.40
CA LEU A 106 -13.02 3.64 -2.72
C LEU A 106 -11.67 4.20 -3.21
N GLN A 107 -11.68 5.25 -4.05
CA GLN A 107 -10.45 5.90 -4.50
C GLN A 107 -9.68 6.55 -3.35
N ALA A 108 -10.38 7.23 -2.44
CA ALA A 108 -9.76 7.83 -1.26
C ALA A 108 -9.20 6.77 -0.30
N ILE A 109 -9.90 5.63 -0.13
CA ILE A 109 -9.38 4.49 0.64
C ILE A 109 -8.14 3.90 -0.03
N GLU A 110 -8.15 3.69 -1.35
CA GLU A 110 -6.98 3.18 -2.07
C GLU A 110 -5.75 4.09 -1.88
N ASN A 111 -5.96 5.40 -1.97
CA ASN A 111 -4.91 6.39 -1.77
C ASN A 111 -4.39 6.39 -0.32
N GLU A 112 -5.28 6.29 0.68
CA GLU A 112 -4.88 6.20 2.08
C GLU A 112 -4.10 4.92 2.35
N ARG A 113 -4.56 3.76 1.83
CA ARG A 113 -3.84 2.48 1.93
C ARG A 113 -2.43 2.57 1.34
N ARG A 114 -2.25 3.28 0.23
CA ARG A 114 -0.95 3.46 -0.42
C ARG A 114 0.07 4.15 0.48
N VAL A 115 -0.33 5.19 1.20
CA VAL A 115 0.58 5.95 2.08
C VAL A 115 0.68 5.34 3.47
N GLU A 116 -0.42 4.76 3.96
CA GLU A 116 -0.47 4.10 5.25
C GLU A 116 0.44 2.88 5.28
N PHE A 117 0.37 2.02 4.25
CA PHE A 117 1.14 0.78 4.14
C PHE A 117 2.30 0.88 3.15
N ALA A 118 2.86 2.08 2.96
CA ALA A 118 4.07 2.24 2.18
C ALA A 118 5.15 1.29 2.73
N VAL A 119 5.85 0.58 1.85
CA VAL A 119 6.89 -0.43 2.16
C VAL A 119 6.47 -1.61 3.06
N GLU A 120 5.17 -1.86 3.22
CA GLU A 120 4.63 -3.01 3.98
C GLU A 120 4.00 -4.07 3.05
N ASN A 121 4.46 -4.21 1.81
CA ASN A 121 4.01 -5.25 0.86
C ASN A 121 2.51 -5.25 0.46
N HIS A 122 1.73 -4.21 0.79
CA HIS A 122 0.29 -4.16 0.47
C HIS A 122 -0.04 -3.75 -0.97
N ARG A 123 0.71 -2.80 -1.56
CA ARG A 123 0.29 -2.08 -2.78
C ARG A 123 0.00 -2.99 -3.97
N PHE A 124 0.83 -4.01 -4.20
CA PHE A 124 0.64 -4.96 -5.29
C PHE A 124 -0.68 -5.73 -5.13
N PHE A 125 -0.92 -6.30 -3.94
CA PHE A 125 -2.13 -7.08 -3.67
C PHE A 125 -3.38 -6.22 -3.68
N ASP A 126 -3.30 -4.99 -3.17
CA ASP A 126 -4.40 -4.02 -3.23
C ASP A 126 -4.80 -3.68 -4.67
N LEU A 127 -3.82 -3.37 -5.52
CA LEU A 127 -4.10 -3.06 -6.93
C LEU A 127 -4.60 -4.28 -7.71
N ARG A 128 -4.09 -5.46 -7.39
CA ARG A 128 -4.52 -6.71 -8.02
C ARG A 128 -5.98 -7.01 -7.68
N ARG A 129 -6.35 -7.00 -6.38
CA ARG A 129 -7.71 -7.37 -5.94
C ARG A 129 -8.77 -6.35 -6.39
N THR A 130 -8.39 -5.10 -6.63
CA THR A 130 -9.29 -4.04 -7.13
C THR A 130 -9.26 -3.89 -8.66
N ASN A 131 -8.54 -4.75 -9.39
CA ASN A 131 -8.35 -4.66 -10.85
C ASN A 131 -7.76 -3.32 -11.30
N ARG A 132 -6.92 -2.71 -10.46
CA ARG A 132 -6.25 -1.43 -10.70
C ARG A 132 -4.79 -1.58 -11.13
N LEU A 133 -4.24 -2.79 -11.13
CA LEU A 133 -2.82 -3.05 -11.43
C LEU A 133 -2.39 -2.46 -12.77
N SER A 134 -3.07 -2.81 -13.86
CA SER A 134 -2.76 -2.28 -15.20
C SER A 134 -2.93 -0.77 -15.29
N ALA A 135 -4.00 -0.25 -14.70
CA ALA A 135 -4.31 1.18 -14.76
C ALA A 135 -3.37 2.06 -13.92
N VAL A 136 -2.64 1.49 -12.97
CA VAL A 136 -1.74 2.24 -12.06
C VAL A 136 -0.27 1.96 -12.36
N LEU A 137 0.10 0.71 -12.63
CA LEU A 137 1.49 0.30 -12.87
C LEU A 137 1.80 0.12 -14.36
N GLY A 138 0.79 0.13 -15.24
CA GLY A 138 0.97 -0.16 -16.67
C GLY A 138 1.16 -1.64 -16.99
N GLU A 139 1.09 -2.51 -15.97
CA GLU A 139 1.31 -3.95 -16.11
C GLU A 139 0.06 -4.63 -16.68
N THR A 140 0.15 -5.16 -17.90
CA THR A 140 -0.94 -5.91 -18.55
C THR A 140 -0.92 -7.39 -18.18
N GLU A 141 0.22 -7.90 -17.72
CA GLU A 141 0.42 -9.30 -17.35
C GLU A 141 0.96 -9.39 -15.91
N GLY A 142 0.62 -10.44 -15.16
CA GLY A 142 1.16 -10.68 -13.82
C GLY A 142 0.15 -10.63 -12.68
N TYR A 143 -1.15 -10.83 -12.95
CA TYR A 143 -2.14 -11.01 -11.87
C TYR A 143 -1.84 -12.25 -11.03
N LEU A 144 -1.15 -13.25 -11.58
CA LEU A 144 -0.78 -14.47 -10.87
C LEU A 144 0.72 -14.72 -11.04
N PHE A 145 1.40 -15.08 -9.95
CA PHE A 145 2.76 -15.58 -10.05
C PHE A 145 2.77 -16.87 -10.88
N PRO A 146 3.72 -17.05 -11.81
CA PRO A 146 3.78 -18.27 -12.59
C PRO A 146 4.06 -19.46 -11.68
N ILE A 147 3.41 -20.59 -11.98
CA ILE A 147 3.77 -21.86 -11.36
C ILE A 147 5.17 -22.23 -11.87
N PRO A 148 6.14 -22.57 -11.00
CA PRO A 148 7.48 -22.92 -11.45
C PRO A 148 7.45 -24.10 -12.41
N ILE A 149 8.18 -24.00 -13.53
CA ILE A 149 8.19 -25.03 -14.58
C ILE A 149 8.62 -26.42 -14.05
N ASN A 150 9.50 -26.44 -13.04
CA ASN A 150 9.92 -27.67 -12.39
C ASN A 150 8.79 -28.37 -11.64
N GLU A 151 7.78 -27.63 -11.16
CA GLU A 151 6.61 -28.22 -10.51
C GLU A 151 5.62 -28.72 -11.57
N LEU A 152 5.39 -27.96 -12.65
CA LEU A 152 4.57 -28.40 -13.79
C LEU A 152 5.11 -29.69 -14.43
N ASN A 153 6.43 -29.83 -14.56
CA ASN A 153 7.05 -31.02 -15.14
C ASN A 153 7.00 -32.25 -14.22
N LYS A 154 6.75 -32.08 -12.91
CA LYS A 154 6.69 -33.19 -11.94
C LYS A 154 5.29 -33.80 -11.83
N ASP A 155 4.26 -33.00 -12.06
CA ASP A 155 2.87 -33.41 -11.88
C ASP A 155 2.06 -33.07 -13.13
N ASN A 156 1.70 -34.10 -13.88
CA ASN A 156 0.93 -33.98 -15.11
C ASN A 156 -0.52 -33.48 -14.87
N ALA A 157 -0.99 -33.39 -13.62
CA ALA A 157 -2.27 -32.80 -13.28
C ALA A 157 -2.19 -31.29 -12.99
N LEU A 158 -0.97 -30.72 -12.90
CA LEU A 158 -0.79 -29.28 -12.71
C LEU A 158 -0.81 -28.56 -14.06
N GLU A 159 -1.85 -27.76 -14.26
CA GLU A 159 -1.97 -26.85 -15.39
C GLU A 159 -1.36 -25.48 -15.05
N PRO A 160 -0.72 -24.79 -16.00
CA PRO A 160 -0.23 -23.43 -15.79
C PRO A 160 -1.39 -22.47 -15.51
N ASN A 161 -1.10 -21.37 -14.83
CA ASN A 161 -2.09 -20.30 -14.67
C ASN A 161 -2.58 -19.81 -16.04
N PRO A 162 -3.86 -19.41 -16.16
CA PRO A 162 -4.37 -18.83 -17.40
C PRO A 162 -3.44 -17.70 -17.86
N SER A 163 -3.16 -17.65 -19.16
CA SER A 163 -2.44 -16.52 -19.75
C SER A 163 -3.20 -15.23 -19.41
N ASN A 164 -2.50 -14.25 -18.84
CA ASN A 164 -3.06 -12.92 -18.62
C ASN A 164 -3.22 -12.20 -19.96
#